data_AF-H0VVE3-F1
#
_entry.id   AF-H0VVE3-F1
#
_cell.length_a   1.000
_cell.length_b   1.000
_cell.length_c   1.000
_cell.angle_alpha   90.00
_cell.angle_beta   90.00
_cell.angle_gamma   90.00
#
_symmetry.space_group_name_H-M   'P 1'
#
loop_
_entity.id
_entity.type
_entity.pdbx_description
1 polymer ?
#
loop_
_entity_poly.entity_id
_entity_poly.type
_entity_poly.pdbx_seq_one_letter_code
_entity_poly.pdbx_strand_id
1 'polypeptide(L)'
;MIYATVATENIFFQVKVFDAVKDKFIPQNIIAISNYVGQDGFLEIHSYSSVFHVSADQKMNISTTLIVCQTTPKISQLCSQSEGKYVNELFLVCKVMRPEFIFYDIQDRTGKMEVVVQGRLASVYCEEGDKLDLNCFEVA
;
A
#
# COMPACT_ATOMS: atom_id res chain seq x y z
N MET A 1 -5.45 12.38 -0.15
CA MET A 1 -5.68 11.05 0.45
C MET A 1 -4.36 10.56 1.02
N ILE A 2 -4.37 9.73 2.05
CA ILE A 2 -3.19 8.97 2.50
C ILE A 2 -3.51 7.48 2.42
N TYR A 3 -2.46 6.66 2.26
CA TYR A 3 -2.54 5.22 2.44
C TYR A 3 -2.10 4.87 3.87
N ALA A 4 -2.80 3.94 4.49
CA ALA A 4 -2.46 3.42 5.81
C ALA A 4 -2.66 1.91 5.83
N THR A 5 -1.88 1.22 6.66
CA THR A 5 -2.14 -0.18 7.01
C THR A 5 -2.61 -0.23 8.45
N VAL A 6 -3.77 -0.82 8.68
CA VAL A 6 -4.32 -1.06 10.03
C VAL A 6 -4.40 -2.55 10.29
N ALA A 7 -4.38 -2.96 11.55
CA ALA A 7 -4.49 -4.35 11.91
C ALA A 7 -5.46 -4.53 13.07
N THR A 8 -6.17 -5.66 13.03
CA THR A 8 -6.76 -6.27 14.22
C THR A 8 -5.75 -7.25 14.80
N GLU A 9 -6.12 -8.00 15.84
CA GLU A 9 -5.24 -9.04 16.42
C GLU A 9 -4.87 -10.13 15.41
N ASN A 10 -5.70 -10.35 14.38
CA ASN A 10 -5.62 -11.53 13.51
C ASN A 10 -5.41 -11.22 12.02
N ILE A 11 -5.71 -10.01 11.56
CA ILE A 11 -5.67 -9.63 10.13
C ILE A 11 -5.31 -8.15 9.96
N PHE A 12 -4.67 -7.83 8.83
CA PHE A 12 -4.42 -6.44 8.41
C PHE A 12 -5.33 -6.03 7.25
N PHE A 13 -5.50 -4.72 7.11
CA PHE A 13 -6.23 -4.10 6.02
C PHE A 13 -5.41 -2.96 5.44
N GLN A 14 -5.43 -2.86 4.11
CA GLN A 14 -4.97 -1.66 3.42
C GLN A 14 -6.10 -0.64 3.42
N VAL A 15 -5.80 0.61 3.74
CA VAL A 15 -6.78 1.66 3.98
C VAL A 15 -6.46 2.88 3.13
N LYS A 16 -7.46 3.36 2.38
CA LYS A 16 -7.42 4.65 1.69
C LYS A 16 -8.18 5.67 2.54
N VAL A 17 -7.47 6.68 3.04
CA VAL A 17 -8.08 7.73 3.89
C VAL A 17 -8.24 9.01 3.08
N PHE A 18 -9.49 9.29 2.72
CA PHE A 18 -9.93 10.51 2.07
C PHE A 18 -10.38 11.50 3.16
N ASP A 19 -10.05 12.79 3.00
CA ASP A 19 -10.56 13.88 3.86
C ASP A 19 -9.98 14.04 5.30
N ALA A 20 -10.76 14.63 6.22
CA ALA A 20 -10.39 15.32 7.46
C ALA A 20 -9.95 14.44 8.64
N VAL A 21 -9.99 13.11 8.52
CA VAL A 21 -9.67 12.19 9.63
C VAL A 21 -8.26 11.61 9.57
N LYS A 22 -7.41 12.12 8.68
CA LYS A 22 -6.02 11.65 8.49
C LYS A 22 -5.17 11.76 9.75
N ASP A 23 -5.40 12.80 10.54
CA ASP A 23 -4.73 13.08 11.82
C ASP A 23 -4.97 11.99 12.87
N LYS A 24 -6.02 11.17 12.72
CA LYS A 24 -6.33 10.05 13.61
C LYS A 24 -5.52 8.78 13.29
N PHE A 25 -4.95 8.70 12.08
CA PHE A 25 -4.14 7.55 11.64
C PHE A 25 -2.67 7.71 12.05
N ILE A 26 -2.44 7.71 13.36
CA ILE A 26 -1.09 7.77 13.95
C ILE A 26 -0.62 6.34 14.24
N PRO A 27 0.61 5.95 13.87
CA PRO A 27 1.13 4.61 14.14
C PRO A 27 1.01 4.22 15.63
N GLN A 28 0.72 2.95 15.88
CA GLN A 28 0.55 2.34 17.21
C GLN A 28 -0.68 2.80 18.01
N ASN A 29 -1.49 3.73 17.49
CA ASN A 29 -2.77 4.05 18.09
C ASN A 29 -3.82 2.99 17.77
N ILE A 30 -4.67 2.69 18.74
CA ILE A 30 -5.84 1.84 18.56
C ILE A 30 -7.02 2.75 18.23
N ILE A 31 -7.64 2.50 17.08
CA ILE A 31 -8.80 3.26 16.60
C ILE A 31 -9.97 2.34 16.31
N ALA A 32 -11.17 2.80 16.58
CA ALA A 32 -12.41 2.19 16.13
C ALA A 32 -12.89 2.91 14.87
N ILE A 33 -13.18 2.14 13.82
CA ILE A 33 -13.60 2.64 12.52
C ILE A 33 -14.99 2.08 12.21
N SER A 34 -15.92 2.94 11.81
CA SER A 34 -17.25 2.53 11.32
C SER A 34 -17.70 3.37 10.12
N ASN A 35 -18.71 2.89 9.40
CA ASN A 35 -19.22 3.50 8.16
C ASN A 35 -18.13 3.67 7.08
N TYR A 36 -17.23 2.69 6.97
CA TYR A 36 -16.24 2.60 5.90
C TYR A 36 -16.85 1.91 4.67
N VAL A 37 -16.22 2.09 3.50
CA VAL A 37 -16.56 1.37 2.27
C VAL A 37 -15.48 0.33 1.98
N GLY A 38 -15.87 -0.90 1.68
CA GLY A 38 -14.94 -1.91 1.17
C GLY A 38 -14.92 -1.88 -0.35
N GLN A 39 -13.79 -1.55 -0.97
CA GLN A 39 -13.65 -1.48 -2.42
C GLN A 39 -12.24 -1.87 -2.87
N ASP A 40 -12.14 -2.72 -3.89
CA ASP A 40 -10.88 -3.12 -4.53
C ASP A 40 -9.82 -3.69 -3.57
N GLY A 41 -10.26 -4.35 -2.51
CA GLY A 41 -9.39 -4.89 -1.46
C GLY A 41 -8.92 -3.87 -0.41
N PHE A 42 -9.42 -2.62 -0.48
CA PHE A 42 -9.15 -1.57 0.50
C PHE A 42 -10.36 -1.26 1.37
N LEU A 43 -10.10 -0.78 2.58
CA LEU A 43 -11.06 -0.01 3.35
C LEU A 43 -10.93 1.46 2.97
N GLU A 44 -11.99 2.06 2.44
CA GLU A 44 -12.04 3.48 2.15
C GLU A 44 -12.74 4.23 3.28
N ILE A 45 -12.03 5.23 3.79
CA ILE A 45 -12.47 6.10 4.87
C ILE A 45 -12.74 7.47 4.27
N HIS A 46 -13.99 7.89 4.37
CA HIS A 46 -14.48 9.15 3.83
C HIS A 46 -14.90 10.09 4.96
N SER A 47 -15.31 11.32 4.64
CA SER A 47 -15.72 12.31 5.65
C SER A 47 -16.94 11.92 6.48
N TYR A 48 -17.80 11.05 5.95
CA TYR A 48 -18.96 10.50 6.67
C TYR A 48 -18.59 9.27 7.52
N SER A 49 -17.38 8.73 7.38
CA SER A 49 -16.90 7.62 8.20
C SER A 49 -16.56 8.11 9.60
N SER A 50 -16.81 7.27 10.60
CA SER A 50 -16.52 7.60 12.00
C SER A 50 -15.23 6.91 12.43
N VAL A 51 -14.28 7.71 12.93
CA VAL A 51 -13.00 7.23 13.48
C VAL A 51 -12.83 7.77 14.89
N PHE A 52 -12.68 6.88 15.87
CA PHE A 52 -12.52 7.23 17.28
C PHE A 52 -11.27 6.60 17.87
N HIS A 53 -10.58 7.32 18.76
CA HIS A 53 -9.53 6.71 19.57
C HIS A 53 -10.15 5.77 20.60
N VAL A 54 -9.54 4.60 20.72
CA VAL A 54 -9.83 3.66 21.79
C VAL A 54 -8.92 3.98 22.97
N SER A 55 -9.45 3.83 24.20
CA SER A 55 -8.69 4.09 25.43
C SER A 55 -7.33 3.39 25.43
N ALA A 56 -6.30 4.07 25.96
CA ALA A 56 -4.96 3.52 26.14
C ALA A 56 -4.93 2.28 27.06
N ASP A 57 -5.97 2.06 27.86
CA ASP A 57 -6.10 0.88 28.71
C ASP A 57 -6.43 -0.40 27.91
N GLN A 58 -7.01 -0.23 26.72
CA GLN A 58 -7.29 -1.35 25.84
C GLN A 58 -5.99 -1.79 25.17
N LYS A 59 -5.47 -2.95 25.58
CA LYS A 59 -4.32 -3.57 24.92
C LYS A 59 -4.82 -4.40 23.75
N MET A 60 -4.29 -4.14 22.56
CA MET A 60 -4.45 -5.01 21.40
C MET A 60 -3.11 -5.70 21.14
N ASN A 61 -3.09 -7.03 21.22
CA ASN A 61 -1.87 -7.80 20.96
C ASN A 61 -1.87 -8.25 19.50
N ILE A 62 -1.15 -7.51 18.65
CA ILE A 62 -0.99 -7.88 17.24
C ILE A 62 0.06 -8.98 17.17
N SER A 63 -0.33 -10.15 16.64
CA SER A 63 0.60 -11.27 16.50
C SER A 63 1.82 -10.87 15.67
N THR A 64 3.03 -11.13 16.17
CA THR A 64 4.29 -10.87 15.44
C THR A 64 4.38 -11.64 14.13
N THR A 65 3.73 -12.80 14.01
CA THR A 65 3.64 -13.53 12.74
C THR A 65 2.84 -12.77 11.68
N LEU A 66 1.84 -11.97 12.06
CA LEU A 66 1.07 -11.16 11.11
C LEU A 66 1.88 -9.98 10.57
N ILE A 67 2.73 -9.38 11.42
CA ILE A 67 3.68 -8.35 11.01
C ILE A 67 4.62 -8.91 9.93
N VAL A 68 5.06 -10.17 10.08
CA VAL A 68 5.90 -10.84 9.09
C VAL A 68 5.12 -11.25 7.83
N CYS A 69 3.82 -11.56 7.91
CA CYS A 69 2.99 -11.82 6.72
C CYS A 69 2.80 -10.61 5.80
N GLN A 70 3.18 -9.40 6.23
CA GLN A 70 3.31 -8.22 5.35
C GLN A 70 4.53 -8.32 4.41
N THR A 71 5.24 -9.46 4.36
CA THR A 71 6.37 -9.63 3.45
C THR A 71 5.96 -9.51 1.98
N THR A 72 6.80 -8.77 1.27
CA THR A 72 6.78 -8.50 -0.17
C THR A 72 6.37 -9.71 -1.01
N PRO A 73 5.22 -9.67 -1.72
CA PRO A 73 4.96 -10.62 -2.78
C PRO A 73 6.08 -10.54 -3.81
N LYS A 74 6.70 -11.68 -4.07
CA LYS A 74 7.78 -11.82 -5.05
C LYS A 74 7.27 -11.48 -6.45
N ILE A 75 8.11 -10.93 -7.32
CA ILE A 75 7.71 -10.54 -8.69
C ILE A 75 7.12 -11.74 -9.44
N SER A 76 7.74 -12.92 -9.32
CA SER A 76 7.20 -14.16 -9.89
C SER A 76 5.75 -14.46 -9.45
N GLN A 77 5.38 -14.10 -8.21
CA GLN A 77 4.01 -14.25 -7.73
C GLN A 77 3.10 -13.18 -8.33
N LEU A 78 3.57 -11.94 -8.47
CA LEU A 78 2.82 -10.86 -9.13
C LEU A 78 2.50 -11.21 -10.60
N CYS A 79 3.49 -11.71 -11.35
CA CYS A 79 3.30 -12.13 -12.74
C CYS A 79 2.33 -13.32 -12.91
N SER A 80 2.09 -14.09 -11.86
CA SER A 80 1.16 -15.23 -11.87
C SER A 80 -0.26 -14.90 -11.38
N GLN A 81 -0.46 -13.68 -10.89
CA GLN A 81 -1.73 -13.25 -10.31
C GLN A 81 -2.71 -12.72 -11.37
N SER A 82 -4.00 -12.82 -11.05
CA SER A 82 -5.08 -12.25 -11.86
C SER A 82 -5.08 -10.72 -11.81
N GLU A 83 -5.50 -10.09 -12.90
CA GLU A 83 -5.76 -8.64 -13.03
C GLU A 83 -6.59 -8.10 -11.83
N GLY A 84 -6.36 -6.83 -11.48
CA GLY A 84 -7.14 -6.11 -10.46
C GLY A 84 -6.64 -6.25 -9.02
N LYS A 85 -5.42 -6.76 -8.82
CA LYS A 85 -4.74 -6.77 -7.51
C LYS A 85 -3.81 -5.58 -7.35
N TYR A 86 -3.56 -5.19 -6.12
CA TYR A 86 -2.76 -4.01 -5.80
C TYR A 86 -1.47 -4.34 -5.05
N VAL A 87 -0.40 -3.65 -5.41
CA VAL A 87 0.96 -3.79 -4.85
C VAL A 87 1.26 -2.60 -3.94
N ASN A 88 1.82 -2.88 -2.76
CA ASN A 88 2.24 -1.90 -1.76
C ASN A 88 3.66 -2.24 -1.27
N GLU A 89 4.68 -2.05 -2.12
CA GLU A 89 6.01 -2.64 -1.92
C GLU A 89 7.17 -1.82 -2.49
N LEU A 90 8.37 -2.11 -1.97
CA LEU A 90 9.63 -1.47 -2.34
C LEU A 90 10.44 -2.34 -3.31
N PHE A 91 10.70 -1.84 -4.52
CA PHE A 91 11.49 -2.56 -5.51
C PHE A 91 12.73 -1.79 -5.97
N LEU A 92 13.79 -2.51 -6.35
CA LEU A 92 14.98 -1.92 -6.95
C LEU A 92 14.70 -1.61 -8.44
N VAL A 93 14.98 -0.37 -8.84
CA VAL A 93 14.89 0.08 -10.22
C VAL A 93 16.18 -0.27 -10.96
N CYS A 94 16.03 -0.98 -12.07
CA CYS A 94 17.14 -1.49 -12.87
C CYS A 94 17.26 -0.80 -14.23
N LYS A 95 16.20 -0.12 -14.66
CA LYS A 95 16.20 0.67 -15.87
C LYS A 95 15.07 1.69 -15.81
N VAL A 96 15.31 2.87 -16.36
CA VAL A 96 14.29 3.91 -16.51
C VAL A 96 14.17 4.28 -17.98
N MET A 97 12.96 4.24 -18.53
CA MET A 97 12.66 4.70 -19.89
C MET A 97 11.64 5.82 -19.82
N ARG A 98 11.90 6.91 -20.55
CA ARG A 98 11.05 8.12 -20.55
C ARG A 98 10.61 8.53 -21.98
N PRO A 99 9.85 7.69 -22.71
CA PRO A 99 9.12 8.12 -23.91
C PRO A 99 7.90 8.99 -23.52
N GLU A 100 6.70 8.76 -24.07
CA GLU A 100 5.47 9.47 -23.68
C GLU A 100 5.00 9.13 -22.26
N PHE A 101 5.36 7.95 -21.75
CA PHE A 101 5.14 7.50 -20.38
C PHE A 101 6.46 7.15 -19.71
N ILE A 102 6.49 7.02 -18.38
CA ILE A 102 7.67 6.55 -17.67
C ILE A 102 7.52 5.07 -17.37
N PHE A 103 8.53 4.30 -17.74
CA PHE A 103 8.62 2.88 -17.45
C PHE A 103 9.82 2.63 -16.54
N TYR A 104 9.57 1.94 -15.43
CA TYR A 104 10.61 1.46 -14.52
C TYR A 104 10.69 -0.06 -14.63
N ASP A 105 11.82 -0.58 -15.10
CA ASP A 105 12.10 -2.01 -14.93
C ASP A 105 12.49 -2.22 -13.47
N ILE A 106 11.69 -3.00 -12.76
CA ILE A 106 11.97 -3.41 -11.39
C ILE A 106 12.35 -4.88 -11.34
N GLN A 107 13.22 -5.24 -10.39
CA GLN A 107 13.64 -6.63 -10.22
C GLN A 107 13.73 -7.03 -8.75
N ASP A 108 13.53 -8.33 -8.53
CA ASP A 108 13.85 -9.02 -7.29
C ASP A 108 14.57 -10.34 -7.60
N ARG A 109 14.73 -11.22 -6.60
CA ARG A 109 15.40 -12.51 -6.80
C ARG A 109 14.60 -13.51 -7.64
N THR A 110 13.33 -13.24 -7.94
CA THR A 110 12.47 -14.19 -8.64
C THR A 110 12.00 -13.71 -10.00
N GLY A 111 12.21 -12.45 -10.36
CA GLY A 111 11.92 -11.98 -11.70
C GLY A 111 12.18 -10.50 -11.93
N LYS A 112 11.66 -10.05 -13.08
CA LYS A 112 11.60 -8.65 -13.49
C LYS A 112 10.16 -8.33 -13.88
N MET A 113 9.71 -7.10 -13.62
CA MET A 113 8.46 -6.58 -14.16
C MET A 113 8.61 -5.10 -14.49
N GLU A 114 7.70 -4.58 -15.29
CA GLU A 114 7.66 -3.17 -15.67
C GLU A 114 6.61 -2.44 -14.85
N VAL A 115 6.96 -1.28 -14.32
CA VAL A 115 6.00 -0.34 -13.69
C VAL A 115 5.77 0.81 -14.65
N VAL A 116 4.52 0.97 -15.08
CA VAL A 116 4.10 2.07 -15.94
C VAL A 116 3.61 3.22 -15.08
N VAL A 117 4.19 4.40 -15.26
CA VAL A 117 3.84 5.62 -14.51
C VAL A 117 3.40 6.72 -15.45
N GLN A 118 2.24 7.30 -15.14
CA GLN A 118 1.61 8.37 -15.93
C GLN A 118 1.10 9.52 -15.05
N GLY A 119 0.75 10.63 -15.67
CA GLY A 119 0.12 11.77 -15.01
C GLY A 119 1.02 12.41 -13.96
N ARG A 120 0.46 12.69 -12.77
CA ARG A 120 1.17 13.40 -11.69
C ARG A 120 2.35 12.63 -11.11
N LEU A 121 2.35 11.30 -11.22
CA LEU A 121 3.45 10.48 -10.72
C LEU A 121 4.68 10.53 -11.64
N ALA A 122 4.52 11.00 -12.89
CA ALA A 122 5.64 11.12 -13.83
C ALA A 122 6.64 12.24 -13.46
N SER A 123 6.29 13.13 -12.53
CA SER A 123 7.21 14.15 -12.01
C SER A 123 8.11 13.65 -10.87
N VAL A 124 7.90 12.43 -10.37
CA VAL A 124 8.75 11.84 -9.32
C VAL A 124 10.12 11.51 -9.93
N TYR A 125 11.18 12.03 -9.30
CA TYR A 125 12.55 11.70 -9.68
C TYR A 125 12.92 10.33 -9.14
N CYS A 126 13.37 9.46 -10.03
CA CYS A 126 13.83 8.10 -9.73
C CYS A 126 14.74 7.65 -10.88
N GLU A 127 15.89 7.07 -10.55
CA GLU A 127 16.91 6.62 -11.50
C GLU A 127 17.24 5.14 -11.33
N GLU A 128 18.08 4.62 -12.23
CA GLU A 128 18.61 3.27 -12.10
C GLU A 128 19.45 3.16 -10.81
N GLY A 129 19.19 2.11 -10.02
CA GLY A 129 19.80 1.89 -8.72
C GLY A 129 18.98 2.40 -7.53
N ASP A 130 17.97 3.25 -7.76
CA ASP A 130 17.06 3.71 -6.72
C ASP A 130 16.08 2.61 -6.29
N LYS A 131 15.42 2.83 -5.15
CA LYS A 131 14.32 1.99 -4.69
C LYS A 131 12.99 2.73 -4.83
N LEU A 132 12.05 2.11 -5.52
CA LEU A 132 10.72 2.64 -5.80
C LEU A 132 9.71 2.05 -4.81
N ASP A 133 9.15 2.90 -3.94
CA ASP A 133 8.11 2.55 -2.98
C ASP A 133 6.73 2.71 -3.62
N LEU A 134 6.19 1.59 -4.11
CA LEU A 134 4.88 1.53 -4.76
C LEU A 134 3.80 1.43 -3.70
N ASN A 135 2.80 2.31 -3.77
CA ASN A 135 1.62 2.26 -2.91
C ASN A 135 0.36 2.25 -3.78
N CYS A 136 -0.41 1.17 -3.71
CA CYS A 136 -1.66 0.95 -4.43
C CYS A 136 -1.50 0.95 -5.97
N PHE A 137 -0.47 0.27 -6.48
CA PHE A 137 -0.29 0.06 -7.92
C PHE A 137 -1.04 -1.19 -8.37
N GLU A 138 -1.85 -1.07 -9.41
CA GLU A 138 -2.59 -2.18 -9.99
C GLU A 138 -1.65 -3.11 -10.80
N VAL A 139 -1.85 -4.42 -10.65
CA VAL A 139 -1.27 -5.45 -11.51
C VAL A 139 -2.24 -5.69 -12.66
N ALA A 140 -1.76 -5.44 -13.88
CA ALA A 140 -2.43 -5.70 -15.15
C ALA A 140 -1.75 -6.82 -15.91
#